data_AF-A0A2E5FGY7-F1
#
_entry.id   AF-A0A2E5FGY7-F1
#
_cell.length_a   1.000
_cell.length_b   1.000
_cell.length_c   1.000
_cell.angle_alpha   90.00
_cell.angle_beta   90.00
_cell.angle_gamma   90.00
#
_symmetry.space_group_name_H-M   'P 1'
#
loop_
_entity.id
_entity.type
_entity.pdbx_description
1 polymer ?
#
loop_
_entity_poly.entity_id
_entity_poly.type
_entity_poly.pdbx_seq_one_letter_code
_entity_poly.pdbx_strand_id
1 'polypeptide(L)'
;MKPYSSDEFLYAIDLFNYGYYWESHVWWEGLWHACGRRGVMADFLKALIKLGAAGVKAKAKEEKGVIIHTHRAQELFDSLLKRDVSYYAGFEIADLFNYSKDIEINANRYCKKSKPNESVFDKFLIPDKP
;
A
#
# COMPACT_ATOMS: atom_id res chain seq x y z
N MET A 1 -4.68 9.76 -19.54
CA MET A 1 -3.44 9.62 -18.75
C MET A 1 -3.61 8.41 -17.84
N LYS A 2 -2.60 7.54 -17.74
CA LYS A 2 -2.61 6.41 -16.80
C LYS A 2 -1.97 6.91 -15.49
N PRO A 3 -2.71 7.21 -14.41
CA PRO A 3 -2.15 7.82 -13.20
C PRO A 3 -1.05 7.00 -12.52
N TYR A 4 -0.99 5.69 -12.77
CA TYR A 4 0.12 4.85 -12.30
C TYR A 4 1.43 5.04 -13.06
N SER A 5 1.43 5.75 -14.19
CA SER A 5 2.63 6.16 -14.90
C SER A 5 2.97 7.63 -14.64
N SER A 6 2.39 8.24 -13.60
CA SER A 6 2.65 9.63 -13.23
C SER A 6 3.79 9.69 -12.21
N ASP A 7 4.51 10.80 -12.20
CA ASP A 7 5.61 11.04 -11.27
C ASP A 7 5.10 11.05 -9.82
N GLU A 8 3.86 11.49 -9.58
CA GLU A 8 3.23 11.48 -8.26
C GLU A 8 3.01 10.06 -7.73
N PHE A 9 2.68 9.09 -8.59
CA PHE A 9 2.52 7.71 -8.18
C PHE A 9 3.86 7.10 -7.75
N LEU A 10 4.91 7.29 -8.54
CA LEU A 10 6.25 6.81 -8.22
C LEU A 10 6.81 7.51 -6.98
N TYR A 11 6.57 8.81 -6.83
CA TYR A 11 6.96 9.55 -5.65
C TYR A 11 6.27 9.04 -4.38
N ALA A 12 4.98 8.70 -4.45
CA ALA A 12 4.26 8.09 -3.33
C ALA A 12 4.80 6.69 -2.96
N ILE A 13 5.27 5.93 -3.95
CA ILE A 13 5.95 4.64 -3.73
C ILE A 13 7.29 4.85 -3.01
N ASP A 14 8.09 5.83 -3.43
CA ASP A 14 9.35 6.16 -2.75
C ASP A 14 9.11 6.56 -1.30
N LEU A 15 8.14 7.45 -1.05
CA LEU A 15 7.73 7.83 0.30
C LEU A 15 7.36 6.63 1.15
N PHE A 16 6.59 5.67 0.60
CA PHE A 16 6.25 4.44 1.30
C PHE A 16 7.50 3.62 1.66
N ASN A 17 8.38 3.40 0.68
CA ASN A 17 9.60 2.61 0.83
C ASN A 17 10.52 3.17 1.92
N TYR A 18 10.62 4.49 2.04
CA TYR A 18 11.42 5.18 3.04
C TYR A 18 10.70 5.45 4.38
N GLY A 19 9.49 4.93 4.57
CA GLY A 19 8.77 5.00 5.85
C GLY A 19 8.02 6.30 6.12
N TYR A 20 7.81 7.12 5.07
CA TYR A 20 6.94 8.29 5.05
C TYR A 20 5.51 7.88 4.69
N TYR A 21 4.95 6.99 5.51
CA TYR A 21 3.68 6.32 5.23
C TYR A 21 2.47 7.26 5.18
N TRP A 22 2.49 8.31 6.01
CA TRP A 22 1.44 9.32 6.01
C TRP A 22 1.45 10.13 4.72
N GLU A 23 2.63 10.57 4.29
CA GLU A 23 2.82 11.34 3.08
C GLU A 23 2.45 10.50 1.85
N SER A 24 2.92 9.26 1.79
CA SER A 24 2.55 8.30 0.74
C SER A 24 1.03 8.10 0.65
N HIS A 25 0.37 7.90 1.81
CA HIS A 25 -1.09 7.83 1.91
C HIS A 25 -1.76 9.07 1.28
N VAL A 26 -1.29 10.27 1.61
CA VAL A 26 -1.87 11.54 1.12
C VAL A 26 -1.74 11.66 -0.40
N TRP A 27 -0.58 11.31 -0.97
CA TRP A 27 -0.39 11.35 -2.42
C TRP A 27 -1.28 10.35 -3.15
N TRP A 28 -1.38 9.12 -2.65
CA TRP A 28 -2.30 8.13 -3.22
C TRP A 28 -3.77 8.53 -3.07
N GLU A 29 -4.17 9.19 -1.97
CA GLU A 29 -5.52 9.74 -1.83
C GLU A 29 -5.82 10.80 -2.90
N GLY A 30 -4.87 11.70 -3.19
CA GLY A 30 -5.00 12.67 -4.28
C GLY A 30 -5.25 11.99 -5.62
N LEU A 31 -4.48 10.95 -5.96
CA LEU A 31 -4.65 10.14 -7.17
C LEU A 31 -5.99 9.38 -7.18
N TRP A 32 -6.40 8.86 -6.03
CA TRP A 32 -7.67 8.14 -5.86
C TRP A 32 -8.88 9.06 -6.09
N HIS A 33 -8.79 10.31 -5.62
CA HIS A 33 -9.76 11.36 -5.93
C HIS A 33 -9.75 11.73 -7.41
N ALA A 34 -8.57 11.96 -8.00
CA ALA A 34 -8.43 12.33 -9.41
C ALA A 34 -8.95 11.25 -10.37
N CYS A 35 -8.83 9.97 -10.02
CA CYS A 35 -9.34 8.86 -10.83
C CYS A 35 -10.85 8.59 -10.64
N GLY A 36 -11.57 9.43 -9.90
CA GLY A 36 -13.02 9.33 -9.72
C GLY A 36 -13.48 8.20 -8.79
N ARG A 37 -12.57 7.63 -7.99
CA ARG A 37 -12.85 6.69 -6.89
C ARG A 37 -13.67 5.45 -7.25
N ARG A 38 -13.68 5.05 -8.53
CA ARG A 38 -14.38 3.86 -9.04
C ARG A 38 -13.49 3.08 -10.00
N GLY A 39 -13.73 1.76 -10.08
CA GLY A 39 -13.04 0.87 -11.00
C GLY A 39 -11.68 0.38 -10.50
N VAL A 40 -10.98 -0.40 -11.34
CA VAL A 40 -9.74 -1.11 -10.99
C VAL A 40 -8.69 -0.19 -10.37
N MET A 41 -8.47 0.97 -10.99
CA MET A 41 -7.48 1.95 -10.53
C MET A 41 -7.79 2.47 -9.13
N ALA A 42 -9.06 2.76 -8.87
CA ALA A 42 -9.47 3.30 -7.59
C ALA A 42 -9.34 2.26 -6.47
N ASP A 43 -9.69 1.01 -6.75
CA ASP A 43 -9.56 -0.09 -5.78
C ASP A 43 -8.08 -0.40 -5.50
N PHE A 44 -7.24 -0.38 -6.54
CA PHE A 44 -5.79 -0.53 -6.41
C PHE A 44 -5.17 0.58 -5.55
N LEU A 45 -5.44 1.86 -5.86
CA LEU A 45 -4.94 2.98 -5.06
C LEU A 45 -5.47 2.91 -3.63
N LYS A 46 -6.74 2.54 -3.45
CA LYS A 46 -7.33 2.37 -2.11
C LYS A 46 -6.65 1.25 -1.32
N ALA A 47 -6.21 0.18 -1.97
CA ALA A 47 -5.45 -0.89 -1.31
C ALA A 47 -4.07 -0.38 -0.83
N LEU A 48 -3.37 0.39 -1.67
CA LEU A 48 -2.12 1.05 -1.28
C LEU A 48 -2.32 2.06 -0.15
N ILE A 49 -3.38 2.88 -0.19
CA ILE A 49 -3.76 3.80 0.91
C ILE A 49 -3.95 3.02 2.21
N LYS A 50 -4.57 1.84 2.18
CA LYS A 50 -4.71 0.99 3.36
C LYS A 50 -3.36 0.46 3.86
N LEU A 51 -2.43 0.11 2.98
CA LEU A 51 -1.05 -0.23 3.39
C LEU A 51 -0.32 0.98 4.00
N GLY A 52 -0.49 2.19 3.44
CA GLY A 52 0.04 3.42 4.01
C GLY A 52 -0.49 3.66 5.43
N ALA A 53 -1.80 3.54 5.63
CA ALA A 53 -2.41 3.62 6.96
C ALA A 53 -1.86 2.55 7.93
N ALA A 54 -1.66 1.32 7.46
CA ALA A 54 -1.03 0.27 8.27
C ALA A 54 0.41 0.65 8.69
N GLY A 55 1.19 1.26 7.78
CA GLY A 55 2.53 1.77 8.08
C GLY A 55 2.52 2.88 9.13
N VAL A 56 1.56 3.82 9.05
CA VAL A 56 1.35 4.86 10.08
C VAL A 56 1.07 4.21 11.44
N LYS A 57 0.19 3.21 11.48
CA LYS A 57 -0.13 2.47 12.72
C LYS A 57 1.05 1.67 13.26
N ALA A 58 1.86 1.07 12.39
CA ALA A 58 3.07 0.38 12.80
C ALA A 58 4.07 1.36 13.44
N LYS A 59 4.24 2.56 12.89
CA LYS A 59 5.08 3.61 13.51
C LYS A 59 4.52 4.12 14.83
N ALA A 60 3.20 4.14 14.99
CA ALA A 60 2.53 4.46 16.26
C ALA A 60 2.53 3.28 17.27
N LYS A 61 3.10 2.12 16.91
CA LYS A 61 3.09 0.88 17.71
C LYS A 61 1.68 0.38 18.01
N GLU A 62 0.73 0.66 17.13
CA GLU A 62 -0.68 0.25 17.25
C GLU A 62 -0.94 -1.03 16.45
N GLU A 63 -0.60 -2.19 17.02
CA GLU A 63 -0.71 -3.50 16.35
C GLU A 63 -2.11 -3.78 15.79
N LYS A 64 -3.16 -3.54 16.57
CA LYS A 64 -4.56 -3.71 16.11
C LYS A 64 -4.87 -2.83 14.89
N GLY A 65 -4.31 -1.62 14.84
CA GLY A 65 -4.46 -0.72 13.71
C GLY A 65 -3.79 -1.26 12.45
N VAL A 66 -2.59 -1.83 12.59
CA VAL A 66 -1.89 -2.51 11.49
C VAL A 66 -2.78 -3.60 10.90
N ILE A 67 -3.24 -4.53 11.75
CA ILE A 67 -4.08 -5.67 11.35
C ILE A 67 -5.35 -5.22 10.62
N ILE A 68 -6.08 -4.25 11.17
CA ILE A 68 -7.32 -3.75 10.57
C ILE A 68 -7.06 -3.18 9.18
N HIS A 69 -6.01 -2.37 9.02
CA HIS A 69 -5.73 -1.72 7.75
C HIS A 69 -5.19 -2.71 6.72
N THR A 70 -4.33 -3.66 7.10
CA THR A 70 -3.84 -4.69 6.19
C THR A 70 -4.93 -5.66 5.74
N HIS A 71 -5.83 -6.07 6.63
CA HIS A 71 -6.97 -6.89 6.25
C HIS A 71 -7.85 -6.18 5.21
N ARG A 72 -8.06 -4.87 5.33
CA ARG A 72 -8.78 -4.09 4.31
C ARG A 72 -8.02 -3.93 3.00
N ALA A 73 -6.69 -3.89 3.02
CA ALA A 73 -5.89 -3.95 1.80
C ALA A 73 -6.04 -5.32 1.11
N GLN A 74 -6.02 -6.41 1.88
CA GLN A 74 -6.23 -7.77 1.37
C GLN A 74 -7.58 -7.92 0.66
N GLU A 75 -8.68 -7.45 1.27
CA GLU A 75 -10.01 -7.48 0.65
C GLU A 75 -10.04 -6.78 -0.73
N LEU A 76 -9.30 -5.68 -0.87
CA LEU A 76 -9.24 -4.92 -2.12
C LEU A 76 -8.39 -5.63 -3.17
N PHE A 77 -7.21 -6.15 -2.81
CA PHE A 77 -6.39 -6.93 -3.73
C PHE A 77 -7.08 -8.23 -4.15
N ASP A 78 -7.74 -8.93 -3.23
CA ASP A 78 -8.55 -10.12 -3.53
C ASP A 78 -9.71 -9.78 -4.48
N SER A 79 -10.38 -8.64 -4.28
CA SER A 79 -11.40 -8.16 -5.22
C SER A 79 -10.85 -7.90 -6.63
N LEU A 80 -9.62 -7.40 -6.75
CA LEU A 80 -8.95 -7.21 -8.04
C LEU A 80 -8.64 -8.56 -8.72
N LEU A 81 -8.10 -9.52 -7.96
CA LEU A 81 -7.82 -10.87 -8.46
C LEU A 81 -9.10 -11.57 -8.95
N LYS A 82 -10.20 -11.45 -8.20
CA LYS A 82 -11.53 -11.98 -8.58
C LYS A 82 -12.13 -11.34 -9.83
N ARG A 83 -11.58 -10.22 -10.29
CA ARG A 83 -11.95 -9.52 -11.53
C ARG A 83 -10.93 -9.79 -12.64
N ASP A 84 -10.13 -10.85 -12.51
CA ASP A 84 -9.07 -11.25 -13.43
C ASP A 84 -7.97 -10.20 -13.63
N VAL A 85 -7.74 -9.33 -12.64
CA VAL A 85 -6.62 -8.37 -12.63
C VAL A 85 -5.44 -8.99 -11.90
N SER A 86 -4.58 -9.70 -12.63
CA SER A 86 -3.37 -10.35 -12.10
C SER A 86 -2.17 -9.39 -11.98
N TYR A 87 -2.06 -8.42 -12.89
CA TYR A 87 -0.98 -7.45 -12.95
C TYR A 87 -1.52 -6.03 -13.17
N TYR A 88 -1.03 -5.05 -12.41
CA TYR A 88 -1.44 -3.67 -12.52
C TYR A 88 -0.36 -2.71 -12.03
N ALA A 89 -0.17 -1.59 -12.75
CA ALA A 89 0.71 -0.50 -12.31
C ALA A 89 2.18 -0.92 -12.00
N GLY A 90 2.68 -1.96 -12.68
CA GLY A 90 4.03 -2.48 -12.42
C GLY A 90 4.09 -3.59 -11.38
N PHE A 91 2.96 -4.06 -10.85
CA PHE A 91 2.89 -5.03 -9.76
C PHE A 91 2.06 -6.25 -10.13
N GLU A 92 2.55 -7.43 -9.75
CA GLU A 92 1.69 -8.59 -9.55
C GLU A 92 0.79 -8.35 -8.33
N ILE A 93 -0.53 -8.44 -8.53
CA ILE A 93 -1.50 -8.19 -7.46
C ILE A 93 -1.41 -9.28 -6.38
N ALA A 94 -1.09 -10.51 -6.77
CA ALA A 94 -0.88 -11.61 -5.84
C ALA A 94 0.28 -11.33 -4.87
N ASP A 95 1.35 -10.70 -5.35
CA ASP A 95 2.50 -10.32 -4.54
C ASP A 95 2.15 -9.26 -3.49
N LEU A 96 1.39 -8.24 -3.88
CA LEU A 96 0.90 -7.20 -2.96
C LEU A 96 -0.07 -7.78 -1.92
N PHE A 97 -0.94 -8.70 -2.35
CA PHE A 97 -1.85 -9.43 -1.46
C PHE A 97 -1.06 -10.26 -0.42
N ASN A 98 -0.11 -11.07 -0.85
CA ASN A 98 0.72 -11.88 0.04
C ASN A 98 1.56 -11.01 0.98
N TYR A 99 2.06 -9.89 0.48
CA TYR A 99 2.79 -8.95 1.31
C TYR A 99 1.90 -8.31 2.39
N SER A 100 0.67 -7.94 2.04
CA SER A 100 -0.30 -7.43 3.03
C SER A 100 -0.67 -8.49 4.09
N LYS A 101 -0.64 -9.78 3.76
CA LYS A 101 -0.78 -10.88 4.74
C LYS A 101 0.43 -11.02 5.64
N ASP A 102 1.64 -10.93 5.10
CA ASP A 102 2.87 -10.95 5.90
C ASP A 102 2.85 -9.83 6.94
N ILE A 103 2.46 -8.60 6.54
CA ILE A 103 2.36 -7.46 7.45
C ILE A 103 1.35 -7.73 8.56
N GLU A 104 0.19 -8.32 8.25
CA GLU A 104 -0.82 -8.66 9.25
C GLU A 104 -0.31 -9.67 10.27
N ILE A 105 0.25 -10.79 9.79
CA ILE A 105 0.76 -11.89 10.63
C ILE A 105 1.91 -11.39 11.52
N ASN A 106 2.75 -10.50 10.99
CA ASN A 106 3.92 -9.98 11.67
C ASN A 106 3.70 -8.57 12.27
N ALA A 107 2.45 -8.14 12.48
CA ALA A 107 2.13 -6.78 12.92
C ALA A 107 2.88 -6.36 14.19
N ASN A 108 2.99 -7.25 15.18
CA ASN A 108 3.75 -7.01 16.41
C ASN A 108 5.24 -6.75 16.14
N ARG A 109 5.85 -7.53 15.23
CA ARG A 109 7.26 -7.39 14.83
C ARG A 109 7.49 -6.04 14.15
N TYR A 110 6.62 -5.65 13.23
CA TYR A 110 6.72 -4.36 12.53
C TYR A 110 6.54 -3.17 13.49
N CYS A 111 5.64 -3.26 14.47
CA CYS A 111 5.50 -2.25 15.53
C CYS A 111 6.78 -2.12 16.37
N LYS A 112 7.39 -3.26 16.76
CA LYS A 112 8.63 -3.27 17.55
C LYS A 112 9.83 -2.70 16.80
N LYS A 113 9.88 -2.83 15.47
CA LYS A 113 10.96 -2.29 14.63
C LYS A 113 10.91 -0.77 14.47
N SER A 114 9.79 -0.12 14.83
CA SER A 114 9.61 1.32 14.67
C SER A 114 10.74 2.15 15.28
N LYS A 115 11.37 2.96 14.44
CA LYS A 115 12.37 3.97 14.78
C LYS A 115 12.09 5.27 14.02
N PRO A 116 12.54 6.43 14.53
CA PRO A 116 12.48 7.69 13.78
C PRO A 116 13.19 7.56 12.43
N ASN A 117 12.58 8.09 11.37
CA ASN A 117 13.14 8.18 10.02
C ASN A 117 13.56 6.85 9.34
N GLU A 118 13.11 5.70 9.86
CA GLU A 118 13.31 4.39 9.23
C GLU A 118 11.97 3.78 8.78
N SER A 119 12.02 3.01 7.70
CA SER A 119 10.91 2.18 7.26
C SER A 119 10.72 1.00 8.22
N VAL A 120 9.47 0.76 8.63
CA VAL A 120 9.13 -0.41 9.45
C VAL A 120 9.07 -1.67 8.61
N PHE A 121 8.55 -1.60 7.39
CA PHE A 121 8.36 -2.79 6.57
C PHE A 121 9.65 -3.24 5.86
N ASP A 122 9.76 -4.54 5.59
CA ASP A 122 11.01 -5.15 5.12
C ASP A 122 11.17 -5.19 3.60
N LYS A 123 10.08 -5.00 2.84
CA LYS A 123 10.07 -5.09 1.37
C LYS A 123 9.81 -3.71 0.79
N PHE A 124 10.62 -3.32 -0.19
CA PHE A 124 10.33 -2.16 -1.02
C PHE A 124 9.31 -2.55 -2.09
N LEU A 125 8.36 -1.67 -2.33
CA LEU A 125 7.48 -1.71 -3.48
C LEU A 125 8.27 -1.17 -4.67
N ILE A 126 8.62 -2.04 -5.60
CA ILE A 126 9.33 -1.69 -6.83
C ILE A 126 8.41 -2.06 -7.97
N PRO A 127 7.76 -1.08 -8.63
CA PRO A 127 7.00 -1.38 -9.83
C PRO A 127 7.99 -1.75 -10.94
N ASP A 128 7.79 -2.89 -11.57
CA ASP A 128 8.50 -3.20 -12.81
C ASP A 128 8.10 -2.15 -13.86
N LYS A 129 9.05 -1.75 -14.72
CA LYS A 129 8.68 -0.97 -15.90
C LYS A 129 7.83 -1.86 -16.80
N PRO A 130 6.64 -1.40 -17.23
CA PRO A 130 5.79 -2.17 -18.14
C PRO A 130 6.47 -2.42 -19.49
#